data_AF-A0A7X3Z8E9-F1
#
_entry.id   AF-A0A7X3Z8E9-F1
#
_cell.length_a   1.000
_cell.length_b   1.000
_cell.length_c   1.000
_cell.angle_alpha   90.00
_cell.angle_beta   90.00
_cell.angle_gamma   90.00
#
_symmetry.space_group_name_H-M   'P 1'
#
loop_
_entity.id
_entity.type
_entity.pdbx_description
1 polymer ?
#
loop_
_entity_poly.entity_id
_entity_poly.type
_entity_poly.pdbx_seq_one_letter_code
_entity_poly.pdbx_strand_id
1 'polypeptide(L)' 'MPKMKTKSSAKKRFKVSASGKVISAQAGKRHGMIKRTNKFIR' A
#
# COMPACT_ATOMS: atom_id res chain seq x y z
N MET A 1 -0.76 -14.11 -29.81
CA MET A 1 -0.21 -13.96 -28.44
C MET A 1 -1.10 -13.02 -27.64
N PRO A 2 -1.66 -13.43 -26.49
CA PRO A 2 -2.53 -12.56 -25.71
C PRO A 2 -1.72 -11.46 -24.99
N LYS A 3 -2.22 -10.21 -25.03
CA LYS A 3 -1.57 -9.07 -24.37
C LYS A 3 -1.73 -9.19 -22.85
N MET A 4 -0.62 -9.13 -22.11
CA MET A 4 -0.63 -9.19 -20.66
C MET A 4 -1.46 -8.02 -20.08
N LYS A 5 -2.48 -8.36 -19.29
CA LYS A 5 -3.32 -7.37 -18.61
C LYS A 5 -2.79 -7.10 -17.22
N THR A 6 -2.67 -5.83 -16.87
CA THR A 6 -2.29 -5.41 -15.52
C THR A 6 -3.37 -5.77 -14.52
N LYS A 7 -2.98 -6.28 -13.35
CA LYS A 7 -3.92 -6.57 -12.27
C LYS A 7 -4.43 -5.27 -11.64
N SER A 8 -5.72 -4.98 -11.83
CA SER A 8 -6.37 -3.77 -11.34
C SER A 8 -6.34 -3.65 -9.81
N SER A 9 -6.39 -4.78 -9.11
CA SER A 9 -6.29 -4.85 -7.65
C SER A 9 -4.92 -4.38 -7.13
N ALA A 10 -3.85 -4.70 -7.84
CA ALA A 10 -2.48 -4.29 -7.50
C ALA A 10 -2.26 -2.80 -7.78
N LYS A 11 -2.72 -2.31 -8.93
CA LYS A 11 -2.64 -0.87 -9.31
C LYS A 11 -3.29 0.05 -8.28
N LYS A 12 -4.35 -0.40 -7.60
CA LYS A 12 -5.05 0.37 -6.55
C LYS A 12 -4.29 0.44 -5.22
N ARG A 13 -3.34 -0.47 -4.98
CA ARG A 13 -2.65 -0.65 -3.69
C ARG A 13 -1.18 -0.27 -3.73
N PHE A 14 -0.54 -0.44 -4.88
CA PHE A 14 0.90 -0.26 -5.07
C PHE A 14 1.15 0.78 -6.16
N LYS A 15 2.04 1.74 -5.86
CA LYS A 15 2.56 2.72 -6.81
C LYS A 15 4.05 2.52 -7.00
N VAL A 16 4.60 2.95 -8.13
CA VAL A 16 6.03 2.91 -8.41
C VAL A 16 6.58 4.33 -8.29
N SER A 17 7.69 4.50 -7.56
CA SER A 17 8.41 5.78 -7.46
C SER A 17 9.14 6.07 -8.78
N ALA A 18 9.59 7.32 -8.97
CA ALA A 18 10.38 7.68 -10.14
C ALA A 18 11.68 6.84 -10.27
N SER A 19 12.23 6.36 -9.15
CA SER A 19 13.40 5.48 -9.08
C SER A 19 13.08 3.98 -9.17
N GLY A 20 11.83 3.60 -9.46
CA GLY A 20 11.44 2.20 -9.65
C GLY A 20 11.09 1.43 -8.36
N LYS A 21 11.07 2.07 -7.19
CA LYS A 21 10.70 1.43 -5.91
C LYS A 21 9.18 1.31 -5.77
N VAL A 22 8.71 0.25 -5.11
CA VAL A 22 7.27 0.06 -4.83
C VAL A 22 6.87 0.75 -3.54
N ILE A 23 5.82 1.57 -3.61
CA ILE A 23 5.25 2.33 -2.50
C ILE A 23 3.87 1.73 -2.14
N SER A 24 3.64 1.51 -0.86
CA SER A 24 2.37 1.07 -0.28
C SER A 24 2.08 1.77 1.05
N ALA A 25 0.82 1.76 1.47
CA ALA A 25 0.43 2.27 2.78
C ALA A 25 0.70 1.21 3.87
N GLN A 26 1.11 1.66 5.06
CA GLN A 26 1.32 0.78 6.21
C GLN A 26 -0.02 0.17 6.68
N ALA A 27 0.01 -1.14 6.96
CA ALA A 27 -1.16 -1.87 7.43
C ALA A 27 -1.53 -1.48 8.87
N GLY A 28 -2.83 -1.56 9.19
CA GLY A 28 -3.32 -1.37 10.56
C GLY A 28 -3.40 0.08 11.05
N LYS A 29 -3.10 1.08 10.21
CA LYS A 29 -3.22 2.51 10.55
C LYS A 29 -4.55 3.15 10.15
N ARG A 30 -5.60 2.35 9.89
CA ARG A 30 -6.92 2.85 9.42
C ARG A 30 -8.01 2.92 10.49
N HIS A 31 -7.94 2.09 11.54
CA HIS A 31 -8.98 1.99 12.56
C HIS A 31 -8.41 1.41 13.86
N GLY A 32 -9.11 1.64 14.98
CA GLY A 32 -8.71 1.12 16.30
C GLY A 32 -7.50 1.82 16.92
N MET A 33 -7.21 3.05 16.50
CA MET A 33 -6.02 3.80 16.93
C MET A 33 -6.03 4.13 18.43
N ILE A 34 -7.21 4.25 19.05
CA ILE A 34 -7.37 4.45 20.51
C ILE A 34 -6.74 3.30 21.32
N LYS A 35 -6.75 2.08 20.78
CA LYS A 35 -6.21 0.89 21.44
C LYS A 35 -4.73 0.64 21.15
N ARG A 36 -4.10 1.45 20.29
CA ARG A 36 -2.70 1.26 19.86
C ARG A 36 -1.80 2.25 20.58
N THR A 37 -0.56 1.81 20.85
CA THR A 37 0.44 2.66 21.50
C THR A 37 0.89 3.78 20.55
N ASN A 38 1.28 4.93 21.11
CA ASN A 38 1.73 6.09 20.34
C ASN A 38 2.92 5.78 19.39
N LYS A 39 3.77 4.81 19.77
CA LYS A 39 4.88 4.32 18.95
C LYS A 39 4.41 3.64 17.66
N PHE A 40 3.26 2.95 17.70
CA PHE A 40 2.71 2.27 16.53
C PHE A 40 2.01 3.27 15.59
N ILE A 41 1.39 4.31 16.15
CA ILE A 41 0.65 5.32 15.39
C ILE A 41 1.59 6.20 14.57
N ARG A 42 2.69 6.66 15.19
CA ARG A 42 3.73 7.44 14.51
C ARG A 42 4.57 6.62 13.55
#